data_AF-A0A7S0UF18-F1
#
_entry.id   AF-A0A7S0UF18-F1
#
_cell.length_a   1.000
_cell.length_b   1.000
_cell.length_c   1.000
_cell.angle_alpha   90.00
_cell.angle_beta   90.00
_cell.angle_gamma   90.00
#
_symmetry.space_group_name_H-M   'P 1'
#
loop_
_entity.id
_entity.type
_entity.pdbx_description
1 polymer ?
#
loop_
_entity_poly.entity_id
_entity_poly.type
_entity_poly.pdbx_seq_one_letter_code
_entity_poly.pdbx_strand_id
1 'polypeptide(L)'
;KKKNFQGSIFHLMEKNYSLGKKQCSPFLCPFDGWILFKNRNLLAGQLGKSSLGFGNKFSIFSSFSIFNSNNFILNCLLKISKMTSSWFSDFGFSFGIESITPDKNQLKKKKYFGSKLL
;
A
#
# COMPACT_ATOMS: atom_id res chain seq x y z
N LYS A 1 2.80 27.44 -17.54
CA LYS A 1 1.33 27.29 -17.36
C LYS A 1 1.07 26.64 -16.00
N LYS A 2 0.75 27.45 -14.98
CA LYS A 2 0.39 26.99 -13.63
C LYS A 2 -0.93 26.23 -13.71
N LYS A 3 -0.91 24.90 -13.54
CA LYS A 3 -2.15 24.13 -13.35
C LYS A 3 -2.53 24.26 -11.88
N ASN A 4 -3.48 25.17 -11.61
CA ASN A 4 -4.11 25.33 -10.30
C ASN A 4 -4.77 24.00 -9.92
N PHE A 5 -4.33 23.43 -8.80
CA PHE A 5 -4.88 22.20 -8.19
C PHE A 5 -6.23 22.51 -7.55
N GLN A 6 -7.26 22.65 -8.38
CA GLN A 6 -8.64 22.85 -7.93
C GLN A 6 -9.42 21.61 -8.39
N GLY A 7 -9.59 20.64 -7.49
CA GLY A 7 -10.45 19.45 -7.71
C GLY A 7 -9.81 18.19 -8.31
N SER A 8 -8.52 17.92 -8.08
CA SER A 8 -7.85 16.76 -8.68
C SER A 8 -8.18 15.45 -7.95
N ILE A 9 -8.94 14.57 -8.61
CA ILE A 9 -9.04 13.16 -8.25
C ILE A 9 -7.70 12.49 -8.58
N PHE A 10 -7.11 11.79 -7.63
CA PHE A 10 -5.93 10.97 -7.81
C PHE A 10 -6.31 9.51 -7.56
N HIS A 11 -5.91 8.61 -8.46
CA HIS A 11 -6.16 7.19 -8.31
C HIS A 11 -4.90 6.39 -8.61
N LEU A 12 -4.67 5.33 -7.84
CA LEU A 12 -3.50 4.47 -7.99
C LEU A 12 -3.84 3.04 -7.57
N MET A 13 -3.26 2.07 -8.28
CA MET A 13 -3.39 0.65 -7.95
C MET A 13 -2.20 0.20 -7.11
N GLU A 14 -2.46 -0.38 -5.95
CA GLU A 14 -1.45 -1.09 -5.18
C GLU A 14 -1.19 -2.49 -5.72
N LYS A 15 -0.07 -3.10 -5.31
CA LYS A 15 0.28 -4.47 -5.72
C LYS A 15 -0.77 -5.51 -5.32
N ASN A 16 -1.48 -5.25 -4.22
CA ASN A 16 -2.53 -6.12 -3.72
C ASN A 16 -3.84 -5.96 -4.51
N TYR A 17 -3.92 -4.98 -5.43
CA TYR A 17 -5.08 -4.76 -6.27
C TYR A 17 -5.33 -5.98 -7.17
N SER A 18 -6.44 -6.67 -6.89
CA SER A 18 -6.94 -7.80 -7.67
C SER A 18 -5.91 -8.93 -7.84
N LEU A 19 -5.32 -9.39 -6.74
CA LEU A 19 -4.52 -10.63 -6.64
C LEU A 19 -5.24 -11.81 -7.35
N GLY A 20 -4.99 -11.95 -8.66
CA GLY A 20 -5.42 -13.08 -9.48
C GLY A 20 -6.85 -13.10 -10.04
N LYS A 21 -7.66 -12.03 -9.93
CA LYS A 21 -9.03 -12.00 -10.50
C LYS A 21 -9.22 -10.88 -11.53
N LYS A 22 -9.72 -11.24 -12.73
CA LYS A 22 -9.84 -10.34 -13.91
C LYS A 22 -10.85 -9.20 -13.80
N GLN A 23 -11.66 -9.13 -12.76
CA GLN A 23 -12.73 -8.14 -12.65
C GLN A 23 -12.97 -7.78 -11.18
N CYS A 24 -12.29 -6.75 -10.69
CA CYS A 24 -12.78 -6.02 -9.53
C CYS A 24 -13.11 -4.62 -10.01
N SER A 25 -14.28 -4.11 -9.62
CA SER A 25 -14.57 -2.70 -9.85
C SER A 25 -13.53 -1.87 -9.08
N PRO A 26 -13.09 -0.72 -9.62
CA PRO A 26 -12.11 0.14 -8.96
C PRO A 26 -12.60 0.64 -7.58
N PHE A 27 -13.90 0.55 -7.26
CA PHE A 27 -14.44 1.02 -5.99
C PHE A 27 -14.80 -0.10 -4.99
N LEU A 28 -14.85 -1.37 -5.42
CA LEU A 28 -15.14 -2.52 -4.53
C LEU A 28 -14.12 -3.66 -4.72
N CYS A 29 -12.84 -3.34 -4.57
CA CYS A 29 -11.81 -4.38 -4.53
C CYS A 29 -11.88 -5.12 -3.17
N PRO A 30 -11.95 -6.47 -3.13
CA PRO A 30 -12.01 -7.21 -1.87
C PRO A 30 -10.74 -7.08 -1.02
N PHE A 31 -9.62 -6.70 -1.63
CA PHE A 31 -8.34 -6.45 -0.95
C PHE A 31 -8.06 -4.96 -0.76
N ASP A 32 -9.03 -4.10 -1.05
CA ASP A 32 -8.92 -2.64 -0.96
C ASP A 32 -7.66 -2.08 -1.66
N GLY A 33 -7.29 -2.65 -2.81
CA GLY A 33 -6.05 -2.28 -3.50
C GLY A 33 -6.16 -1.06 -4.41
N TRP A 34 -7.34 -0.46 -4.56
CA TRP A 34 -7.54 0.74 -5.38
C TRP A 34 -7.60 1.97 -4.51
N ILE A 35 -6.60 2.82 -4.63
CA ILE A 35 -6.48 4.04 -3.86
C ILE A 35 -7.19 5.17 -4.58
N LEU A 36 -8.07 5.86 -3.88
CA LEU A 36 -8.77 7.05 -4.37
C LEU A 36 -8.54 8.23 -3.42
N PHE A 37 -7.87 9.26 -3.91
CA PHE A 37 -7.74 10.54 -3.24
C PHE A 37 -8.59 11.61 -3.94
N LYS A 38 -9.32 12.39 -3.16
CA LYS A 38 -10.06 13.55 -3.64
C LYS A 38 -9.85 14.70 -2.67
N ASN A 39 -9.42 15.85 -3.19
CA ASN A 39 -9.24 17.07 -2.39
C ASN A 39 -8.40 16.84 -1.11
N ARG A 40 -7.31 16.05 -1.22
CA ARG A 40 -6.41 15.68 -0.11
C ARG A 40 -6.99 14.69 0.92
N ASN A 41 -8.19 14.16 0.68
CA ASN A 41 -8.78 13.12 1.52
C ASN A 41 -8.63 11.76 0.83
N LEU A 42 -8.20 10.75 1.60
CA LEU A 42 -8.25 9.35 1.18
C LEU A 42 -9.71 8.89 1.31
N LEU A 43 -10.32 8.49 0.18
CA LEU A 43 -11.70 8.02 0.13
C LEU A 43 -11.82 6.49 0.16
N ALA A 44 -10.87 5.80 -0.46
CA ALA A 44 -10.82 4.34 -0.54
C ALA A 44 -9.39 3.88 -0.78
N GLY A 45 -9.08 2.63 -0.42
CA GLY A 45 -7.81 1.99 -0.69
C GLY A 45 -6.83 1.97 0.48
N GLN A 46 -6.14 0.84 0.62
CA GLN A 46 -5.02 0.70 1.54
C GLN A 46 -3.76 1.38 0.96
N LEU A 47 -3.10 2.16 1.81
CA LEU A 47 -1.84 2.80 1.51
C LEU A 47 -0.66 1.82 1.65
N GLY A 48 0.22 1.82 0.65
CA GLY A 48 1.33 0.88 0.56
C GLY A 48 2.59 1.47 -0.05
N LYS A 49 3.53 0.57 -0.40
CA LYS A 49 4.83 0.96 -0.97
C LYS A 49 4.68 1.65 -2.33
N SER A 50 3.67 1.34 -3.13
CA SER A 50 3.51 1.92 -4.47
C SER A 50 2.95 3.35 -4.41
N SER A 51 2.18 3.66 -3.37
CA SER A 51 1.54 4.96 -3.14
C SER A 51 2.36 5.91 -2.26
N LEU A 52 2.99 5.43 -1.17
CA LEU A 52 3.87 6.25 -0.31
C LEU A 52 5.36 6.12 -0.64
N GLY A 53 5.79 5.05 -1.31
CA GLY A 53 7.20 4.81 -1.54
C GLY A 53 7.80 5.73 -2.62
N PHE A 54 9.08 6.02 -2.46
CA PHE A 54 9.85 6.86 -3.39
C PHE A 54 10.09 6.22 -4.77
N GLY A 55 9.90 4.90 -4.90
CA GLY A 55 10.17 4.16 -6.13
C GLY A 55 9.16 4.39 -7.26
N ASN A 56 8.01 5.03 -6.99
CA ASN A 56 6.97 5.27 -8.00
C ASN A 56 6.84 6.76 -8.33
N LYS A 57 7.00 7.10 -9.61
CA LYS A 57 6.82 8.47 -10.14
C LYS A 57 5.39 8.98 -9.98
N PHE A 58 4.42 8.08 -9.85
CA PHE A 58 3.02 8.41 -9.63
C PHE A 58 2.61 8.30 -8.16
N SER A 59 3.56 8.21 -7.22
CA SER A 59 3.26 8.23 -5.79
C SER A 59 2.65 9.56 -5.34
N ILE A 60 2.00 9.55 -4.17
CA ILE A 60 1.41 10.74 -3.53
C ILE A 60 2.49 11.78 -3.24
N PHE A 61 3.65 11.36 -2.74
CA PHE A 61 4.74 12.30 -2.43
C PHE A 61 5.41 12.84 -3.69
N SER A 62 5.54 12.05 -4.75
CA SER A 62 6.05 12.57 -6.04
C SER A 62 5.09 13.63 -6.60
N SER A 63 3.78 13.37 -6.52
CA SER A 63 2.75 14.35 -6.90
C SER A 63 2.82 15.62 -6.04
N PHE A 64 3.00 15.51 -4.73
CA PHE A 64 3.10 16.66 -3.83
C PHE A 64 4.39 17.48 -4.03
N SER A 65 5.51 16.83 -4.39
CA SER A 65 6.79 17.47 -4.66
C SER A 65 6.73 18.48 -5.81
N ILE A 66 5.85 18.26 -6.78
CA ILE A 66 5.69 19.16 -7.92
C ILE A 66 5.02 20.49 -7.52
N PHE A 67 4.16 20.48 -6.49
CA PHE A 67 3.31 21.64 -6.15
C PHE A 67 3.66 22.31 -4.82
N ASN A 68 4.46 21.66 -3.96
CA ASN A 68 4.77 22.15 -2.63
C ASN A 68 6.28 22.29 -2.41
N SER A 69 6.67 23.08 -1.41
CA SER A 69 8.06 23.19 -0.99
C SER A 69 8.53 21.92 -0.29
N ASN A 70 9.84 21.66 -0.34
CA ASN A 70 10.46 20.52 0.34
C ASN A 70 10.15 20.52 1.85
N ASN A 71 10.13 21.69 2.49
CA ASN A 71 9.82 21.84 3.91
C ASN A 71 8.40 21.35 4.25
N PHE A 72 7.42 21.60 3.37
CA PHE A 72 6.05 21.13 3.57
C PHE A 72 5.98 19.60 3.56
N ILE A 73 6.71 18.97 2.63
CA ILE A 73 6.75 17.51 2.48
C ILE A 73 7.45 16.86 3.66
N LEU A 74 8.57 17.43 4.12
CA LEU A 74 9.28 16.98 5.32
C LEU A 74 8.37 17.02 6.56
N ASN A 75 7.62 18.11 6.74
CA ASN A 75 6.66 18.20 7.85
C ASN A 75 5.53 17.16 7.74
N CYS A 76 5.03 16.91 6.52
CA CYS A 76 4.03 15.87 6.28
C CYS A 76 4.57 14.47 6.64
N LEU A 77 5.79 14.14 6.19
CA LEU A 77 6.47 12.89 6.51
C LEU A 77 6.72 12.74 8.02
N LEU A 78 7.14 13.82 8.70
CA LEU A 78 7.34 13.82 10.15
C LEU A 78 6.03 13.52 10.90
N LYS A 79 4.91 14.11 10.47
CA LYS A 79 3.59 13.83 11.05
C LYS A 79 3.19 12.38 10.85
N ILE A 80 3.33 11.86 9.63
CA ILE A 80 3.04 10.44 9.32
C ILE A 80 3.92 9.52 10.17
N SER A 81 5.23 9.78 10.24
CA SER A 81 6.17 8.98 11.02
C SER A 81 5.82 8.93 12.51
N LYS A 82 5.52 10.09 13.11
CA LYS A 82 5.07 10.16 14.52
C LYS A 82 3.77 9.40 14.73
N MET A 83 2.80 9.57 13.83
CA MET A 83 1.51 8.89 13.91
C MET A 83 1.68 7.37 13.79
N THR A 84 2.43 6.88 12.79
CA THR A 84 2.63 5.43 12.62
C THR A 84 3.41 4.82 13.76
N SER A 85 4.42 5.53 14.29
CA SER A 85 5.20 5.05 15.43
C SER A 85 4.32 4.88 16.68
N SER A 86 3.52 5.89 17.02
CA SER A 86 2.57 5.79 18.14
C SER A 86 1.56 4.67 17.89
N TRP A 87 0.99 4.60 16.69
CA TRP A 87 0.00 3.59 16.35
C TRP A 87 0.54 2.16 16.49
N PHE A 88 1.76 1.89 16.01
CA PHE A 88 2.39 0.58 16.15
C PHE A 88 2.78 0.26 17.60
N SER A 89 3.21 1.27 18.36
CA SER A 89 3.53 1.11 19.79
C SER A 89 2.29 0.73 20.60
N ASP A 90 1.14 1.38 20.31
CA ASP A 90 -0.10 1.19 21.06
C ASP A 90 -0.86 -0.07 20.60
N PHE A 91 -0.88 -0.35 19.29
CA PHE A 91 -1.55 -1.53 18.73
C PHE A 91 -0.76 -2.82 18.97
N GLY A 92 0.58 -2.73 18.94
CA GLY A 92 1.48 -3.87 19.00
C GLY A 92 1.59 -4.62 17.66
N PHE A 93 2.80 -4.98 17.28
CA PHE A 93 3.05 -5.81 16.11
C PHE A 93 4.24 -6.74 16.37
N SER A 94 4.04 -8.05 16.19
CA SER A 94 5.05 -9.07 16.51
C SER A 94 5.01 -10.23 15.52
N PHE A 95 6.18 -10.80 15.23
CA PHE A 95 6.31 -12.06 14.51
C PHE A 95 6.71 -13.18 15.47
N GLY A 96 5.90 -14.24 15.54
CA GLY A 96 6.21 -15.46 16.28
C GLY A 96 6.75 -16.56 15.35
N ILE A 97 7.36 -17.60 15.94
CA ILE A 97 7.85 -18.79 15.21
C ILE A 97 6.72 -19.45 14.40
N GLU A 98 5.49 -19.38 14.90
CA GLU A 98 4.29 -19.85 14.21
C GLU A 98 4.07 -19.20 12.85
N SER A 99 4.46 -17.93 12.65
CA SER A 99 4.30 -17.23 11.37
C SER A 99 5.21 -17.78 10.26
N ILE A 100 6.28 -18.49 10.64
CA ILE A 100 7.28 -19.07 9.73
C ILE A 100 7.08 -20.58 9.61
N THR A 101 6.38 -21.20 10.56
CA THR A 101 6.19 -22.66 10.62
C THR A 101 5.12 -23.08 9.59
N PRO A 102 5.48 -23.84 8.54
CA PRO A 102 4.52 -24.25 7.52
C PRO A 102 3.52 -25.27 8.07
N ASP A 103 2.27 -25.18 7.63
CA ASP A 103 1.24 -26.13 8.04
C ASP A 103 1.54 -27.55 7.53
N LYS A 104 1.07 -28.57 8.26
CA LYS A 104 1.27 -29.99 7.91
C LYS A 104 0.77 -30.29 6.48
N ASN A 105 -0.30 -29.62 6.05
CA ASN A 105 -0.84 -29.75 4.70
C ASN A 105 0.08 -29.16 3.63
N GLN A 106 0.72 -28.02 3.90
CA GLN A 106 1.69 -27.40 3.00
C GLN A 106 2.94 -28.27 2.87
N LEU A 107 3.40 -28.87 3.97
CA LEU A 107 4.51 -29.84 3.97
C LEU A 107 4.20 -31.10 3.17
N LYS A 108 3.00 -31.68 3.33
CA LYS A 108 2.55 -32.84 2.53
C LYS A 108 2.52 -32.51 1.03
N LYS A 109 1.99 -31.35 0.65
CA LYS A 109 2.00 -30.88 -0.75
C LYS A 109 3.42 -30.73 -1.27
N LYS A 110 4.32 -30.09 -0.51
CA LYS A 110 5.72 -29.93 -0.91
C LYS A 110 6.42 -31.27 -1.14
N LYS A 111 6.18 -32.27 -0.28
CA LYS A 111 6.69 -33.65 -0.45
C LYS A 111 6.14 -34.31 -1.72
N TYR A 112 4.83 -34.21 -1.96
CA TYR A 112 4.18 -34.76 -3.16
C TYR A 112 4.74 -34.17 -4.46
N PHE A 113 4.96 -32.86 -4.51
CA PHE A 113 5.55 -32.21 -5.69
C PHE A 113 7.04 -32.56 -5.86
N GLY A 114 7.79 -32.65 -4.77
CA GLY A 114 9.21 -33.04 -4.81
C GLY A 114 9.42 -34.47 -5.31
N SER A 115 8.57 -35.42 -4.94
CA SER A 115 8.66 -36.82 -5.39
C SER A 115 8.15 -37.05 -6.81
N LYS A 116 7.50 -36.07 -7.44
CA LYS A 116 6.97 -36.16 -8.81
C LYS A 116 7.90 -35.51 -9.85
N LEU A 117 8.91 -34.78 -9.37
CA LEU A 117 9.94 -34.12 -10.18
C LEU A 117 11.27 -34.92 -10.20
N LEU A 118 11.40 -35.92 -9.32
CA LEU A 118 12.45 -36.95 -9.34
C LEU A 118 11.89 -38.21 -9.98
#